data_AF-A0A9E2H7E4-F1
#
_entry.id   AF-A0A9E2H7E4-F1
#
_cell.length_a   1.000
_cell.length_b   1.000
_cell.length_c   1.000
_cell.angle_alpha   90.00
_cell.angle_beta   90.00
_cell.angle_gamma   90.00
#
_symmetry.space_group_name_H-M   'P 1'
#
loop_
_entity.id
_entity.type
_entity.pdbx_description
1 polymer ?
#
loop_
_entity_poly.entity_id
_entity_poly.type
_entity_poly.pdbx_seq_one_letter_code
_entity_poly.pdbx_strand_id
1 'polypeptide(L)'
;MKYLFFVSIVLFIMAPVVLIAQDKTTVKYNELFKQYEYYDSYGRKIGTSKYNDLFKQYDHYDSYGRKEGTTKYNDLFKEYSTYDSYGRKESTTKYN
;
A
#
# COMPACT_ATOMS: atom_id res chain seq x y z
N MET A 1 3.53 1.99 33.33
CA MET A 1 3.64 0.71 32.58
C MET A 1 3.62 1.02 31.09
N LYS A 2 4.66 0.57 30.38
CA LYS A 2 4.84 0.37 28.92
C LYS A 2 4.07 1.27 27.93
N TYR A 3 4.85 2.13 27.30
CA TYR A 3 4.67 2.78 26.00
C TYR A 3 4.10 1.85 24.91
N LEU A 4 3.25 2.38 24.04
CA LEU A 4 3.56 2.65 22.62
C LEU A 4 2.30 3.08 21.86
N PHE A 5 2.08 4.40 21.79
CA PHE A 5 1.31 5.04 20.72
C PHE A 5 2.06 4.80 19.40
N PHE A 6 1.53 4.02 18.47
CA PHE A 6 2.06 3.99 17.10
C PHE A 6 0.93 3.95 16.07
N VAL A 7 0.73 5.13 15.47
CA VAL A 7 0.54 5.34 14.03
C VAL A 7 -0.76 4.80 13.42
N SER A 8 -1.74 5.70 13.39
CA SER A 8 -2.87 5.70 12.45
C SER A 8 -2.32 5.92 11.02
N ILE A 9 -2.23 4.86 10.22
CA ILE A 9 -2.05 4.98 8.77
C ILE A 9 -3.37 4.60 8.11
N VAL A 10 -4.05 5.64 7.65
CA VAL A 10 -5.28 5.62 6.86
C VAL A 10 -5.01 4.92 5.54
N LEU A 11 -5.64 3.74 5.34
CA LEU A 11 -5.79 3.08 4.06
C LEU A 11 -7.30 2.94 3.81
N PHE A 12 -7.93 4.02 3.35
CA PHE A 12 -9.37 4.05 3.12
C PHE A 12 -9.68 4.78 1.82
N ILE A 13 -9.71 4.05 0.70
CA ILE A 13 -10.48 4.46 -0.49
C ILE A 13 -11.00 3.18 -1.14
N MET A 14 -12.27 2.89 -0.92
CA MET A 14 -13.24 2.38 -1.91
C MET A 14 -14.51 1.99 -1.15
N ALA A 15 -15.55 2.83 -1.24
CA ALA A 15 -16.93 2.40 -1.01
C ALA A 15 -17.81 3.13 -2.03
N PRO A 16 -18.77 2.41 -2.65
CA PRO A 16 -20.08 2.41 -2.01
C PRO A 16 -20.62 0.99 -1.71
N VAL A 17 -21.01 0.83 -0.45
CA VAL A 17 -22.12 0.04 0.11
C VAL A 17 -22.36 -1.37 -0.42
N VAL A 18 -21.83 -2.38 0.29
CA VAL A 18 -22.54 -3.60 0.73
C VAL A 18 -22.00 -3.99 2.11
N LEU A 19 -22.91 -4.26 3.06
CA LEU A 19 -22.60 -4.85 4.37
C LEU A 19 -21.94 -6.23 4.17
N ILE A 20 -20.84 -6.51 4.90
CA ILE A 20 -20.37 -7.82 5.42
C ILE A 20 -18.83 -7.92 5.31
N ALA A 21 -18.20 -8.14 6.48
CA ALA A 21 -16.78 -8.42 6.73
C ALA A 21 -15.76 -7.29 6.40
N GLN A 22 -15.07 -6.78 7.43
CA GLN A 22 -13.75 -6.18 7.21
C GLN A 22 -12.85 -7.28 6.65
N ASP A 23 -12.64 -7.31 5.34
CA ASP A 23 -11.67 -8.23 4.74
C ASP A 23 -10.28 -7.87 5.24
N LYS A 24 -9.82 -8.62 6.24
CA LYS A 24 -8.52 -8.44 6.86
C LYS A 24 -7.45 -8.74 5.83
N THR A 25 -6.86 -7.69 5.26
CA THR A 25 -5.67 -7.83 4.42
C THR A 25 -4.47 -8.14 5.31
N THR A 26 -3.79 -9.24 5.05
CA THR A 26 -2.53 -9.58 5.73
C THR A 26 -1.35 -9.16 4.89
N VAL A 27 -0.40 -8.45 5.49
CA VAL A 27 0.85 -8.02 4.83
C VAL A 27 2.01 -8.83 5.38
N LYS A 28 2.85 -9.36 4.49
CA LYS A 28 4.11 -10.04 4.85
C LYS A 28 5.25 -9.47 4.03
N TYR A 29 6.39 -9.24 4.67
CA TYR A 29 7.60 -8.91 3.92
C TYR A 29 8.31 -10.20 3.50
N ASN A 30 8.65 -10.28 2.22
CA ASN A 30 9.35 -11.41 1.63
C ASN A 30 10.82 -11.05 1.43
N GLU A 31 11.68 -11.59 2.28
CA GLU A 31 13.14 -11.31 2.27
C GLU A 31 13.82 -11.73 0.96
N LEU A 32 13.37 -12.83 0.34
CA LEU A 32 13.96 -13.35 -0.89
C LEU A 32 13.75 -12.39 -2.06
N PHE A 33 12.53 -11.85 -2.18
CA PHE A 33 12.17 -10.93 -3.27
C PHE A 33 12.30 -9.45 -2.89
N LYS A 34 12.57 -9.15 -1.61
CA LYS A 34 12.63 -7.80 -1.03
C LYS A 34 11.39 -6.97 -1.36
N GLN A 35 10.22 -7.53 -1.05
CA GLN A 35 8.92 -6.92 -1.37
C GLN A 35 7.89 -7.24 -0.29
N TYR A 36 6.86 -6.41 -0.20
CA TYR A 36 5.67 -6.71 0.57
C TYR A 36 4.68 -7.53 -0.27
N GLU A 37 4.11 -8.57 0.33
CA GLU A 37 3.07 -9.41 -0.25
C GLU A 37 1.77 -9.22 0.52
N TYR A 38 0.66 -9.07 -0.21
CA TYR A 38 -0.67 -8.82 0.33
C TYR A 38 -1.53 -10.05 0.12
N TYR A 39 -2.24 -10.46 1.17
CA TYR A 39 -3.12 -11.62 1.17
C TYR A 39 -4.52 -11.23 1.62
N ASP A 40 -5.53 -11.82 0.98
CA ASP A 40 -6.91 -11.69 1.40
C ASP A 40 -7.20 -12.47 2.69
N SER A 41 -8.44 -12.37 3.17
CA SER A 41 -8.93 -13.06 4.38
C SER A 41 -8.87 -14.59 4.28
N TYR A 42 -8.79 -15.14 3.07
CA TYR A 42 -8.65 -16.57 2.79
C TYR A 42 -7.18 -17.01 2.62
N GLY A 43 -6.22 -16.09 2.73
CA GLY A 43 -4.80 -16.36 2.58
C GLY A 43 -4.31 -16.46 1.13
N ARG A 44 -5.12 -16.01 0.14
CA ARG A 44 -4.71 -15.94 -1.26
C ARG A 44 -3.93 -14.65 -1.50
N LYS A 45 -2.80 -14.73 -2.22
CA LYS A 45 -2.01 -13.55 -2.56
C LYS A 45 -2.76 -12.69 -3.58
N ILE A 46 -3.04 -11.44 -3.22
CA ILE A 46 -3.81 -10.51 -4.05
C ILE A 46 -2.95 -9.44 -4.72
N GLY A 47 -1.72 -9.24 -4.27
CA GLY A 47 -0.80 -8.30 -4.88
C GLY A 47 0.55 -8.24 -4.18
N THR A 48 1.42 -7.36 -4.68
CA THR A 48 2.75 -7.11 -4.12
C THR A 48 3.16 -5.64 -4.25
N SER A 49 4.05 -5.18 -3.37
CA SER A 49 4.65 -3.84 -3.42
C SER A 49 6.15 -3.96 -3.27
N LYS A 50 6.88 -3.40 -4.22
CA LYS A 50 8.35 -3.45 -4.25
C LYS A 50 8.93 -2.05 -4.29
N TYR A 51 9.96 -1.81 -3.47
CA TYR A 51 10.68 -0.54 -3.54
C TYR A 51 11.55 -0.50 -4.80
N ASN A 52 11.44 0.61 -5.52
CA ASN A 52 12.21 0.89 -6.73
C ASN A 52 13.26 1.94 -6.42
N ASP A 53 14.52 1.51 -6.32
CA ASP A 53 15.64 2.38 -5.97
C ASP A 53 15.94 3.48 -6.99
N LEU A 54 15.61 3.25 -8.27
CA LEU A 54 15.85 4.21 -9.35
C LEU A 54 14.88 5.39 -9.25
N PHE A 55 13.60 5.10 -9.01
CA PHE A 55 12.55 6.12 -8.94
C PHE A 55 12.24 6.60 -7.51
N LYS A 56 12.85 5.98 -6.50
CA LYS A 56 12.65 6.25 -5.07
C LYS A 56 11.16 6.20 -4.68
N GLN A 57 10.49 5.12 -5.09
CA GLN A 57 9.05 4.92 -4.90
C GLN A 57 8.73 3.43 -4.67
N TYR A 58 7.54 3.13 -4.19
CA TYR A 58 6.99 1.77 -4.23
C TYR A 58 6.21 1.57 -5.52
N ASP A 59 6.48 0.47 -6.21
CA ASP A 59 5.68 -0.01 -7.34
C ASP A 59 4.70 -1.08 -6.82
N HIS A 60 3.41 -0.93 -7.16
CA HIS A 60 2.34 -1.83 -6.76
C HIS A 60 1.92 -2.72 -7.92
N TYR A 61 1.77 -4.02 -7.66
CA TYR A 61 1.41 -5.03 -8.66
C TYR A 61 0.23 -5.87 -8.18
N ASP A 62 -0.64 -6.24 -9.11
CA ASP A 62 -1.72 -7.18 -8.86
C ASP A 62 -1.21 -8.62 -8.67
N SER A 63 -2.14 -9.53 -8.37
CA SER A 63 -1.85 -10.98 -8.23
C SER A 63 -1.25 -11.63 -9.50
N TYR A 64 -1.43 -11.02 -10.67
CA TYR A 64 -0.89 -11.46 -11.96
C TYR A 64 0.46 -10.81 -12.30
N GLY A 65 0.97 -9.92 -11.44
CA GLY A 65 2.23 -9.20 -11.67
C GLY A 65 2.12 -7.99 -12.59
N ARG A 66 0.91 -7.51 -12.89
CA ARG A 66 0.70 -6.27 -13.66
C ARG A 66 0.80 -5.08 -12.73
N LYS A 67 1.51 -4.04 -13.15
CA LYS A 67 1.67 -2.82 -12.35
C LYS A 67 0.35 -2.03 -12.32
N GLU A 68 -0.18 -1.82 -11.12
CA GLU A 68 -1.44 -1.09 -10.91
C GLU A 68 -1.24 0.35 -10.49
N GLY A 69 -0.06 0.69 -9.97
CA GLY A 69 0.20 2.04 -9.52
C GLY A 69 1.54 2.19 -8.81
N THR A 70 1.74 3.36 -8.23
CA THR A 70 2.95 3.70 -7.48
C THR A 70 2.63 4.54 -6.26
N THR A 71 3.46 4.45 -5.23
CA THR A 71 3.41 5.37 -4.08
C THR A 71 4.78 6.03 -3.90
N LYS A 72 4.79 7.36 -3.91
CA LYS A 72 6.00 8.18 -3.81
C LYS A 72 5.96 9.05 -2.56
N TYR A 73 7.08 9.11 -1.86
CA TYR A 73 7.27 10.05 -0.76
C TYR A 73 7.73 11.41 -1.30
N ASN A 74 7.13 12.47 -0.79
CA ASN A 74 7.53 13.85 -1.06
C ASN A 74 8.15 14.45 0.20
N ASP A 75 9.46 14.69 0.15
CA ASP A 75 10.23 15.22 1.28
C ASP A 75 9.84 16.65 1.67
N LEU A 76 9.42 17.48 0.71
CA LEU A 76 9.07 18.88 0.92
C LEU A 76 7.77 19.01 1.72
N PHE A 77 6.78 18.18 1.38
CA PHE A 77 5.46 18.19 2.02
C PHE A 77 5.28 17.12 3.10
N LYS A 78 6.31 16.28 3.32
CA LYS A 78 6.31 15.16 4.27
C LYS A 78 5.08 14.27 4.09
N GLU A 79 4.77 13.92 2.84
CA GLU A 79 3.57 13.17 2.48
C GLU A 79 3.87 12.03 1.50
N TYR A 80 3.03 10.99 1.52
CA TYR A 80 2.97 9.97 0.49
C TYR A 80 1.87 10.32 -0.51
N SER A 81 2.17 10.23 -1.80
CA SER A 81 1.17 10.33 -2.87
C SER A 81 1.11 9.01 -3.62
N THR A 82 -0.10 8.50 -3.85
CA THR A 82 -0.34 7.31 -4.66
C THR A 82 -0.88 7.71 -6.02
N TYR A 83 -0.42 7.00 -7.05
CA TYR A 83 -0.77 7.21 -8.45
C TYR A 83 -1.23 5.89 -9.06
N ASP A 84 -2.20 5.97 -9.95
CA ASP A 84 -2.67 4.82 -10.71
C ASP A 84 -1.67 4.40 -11.81
N SER A 85 -2.02 3.35 -12.55
CA SER A 85 -1.20 2.82 -13.66
C SER A 85 -1.01 3.80 -14.83
N TYR A 86 -1.85 4.84 -14.92
CA TYR A 86 -1.74 5.93 -15.91
C TYR A 86 -0.96 7.13 -15.38
N GLY A 87 -0.48 7.09 -14.13
CA GLY A 87 0.25 8.18 -13.48
C GLY A 87 -0.65 9.30 -12.95
N ARG A 88 -1.97 9.08 -12.85
CA ARG A 88 -2.90 10.03 -12.25
C ARG A 88 -2.88 9.87 -10.75
N LYS A 89 -2.78 10.98 -10.02
CA LYS A 89 -2.74 10.99 -8.55
C LYS A 89 -4.11 10.59 -7.99
N GLU A 90 -4.13 9.54 -7.16
CA GLU A 90 -5.36 9.02 -6.54
C GLU A 90 -5.52 9.50 -5.09
N SER A 91 -4.42 9.58 -4.35
CA SER A 91 -4.48 9.88 -2.91
C SER A 91 -3.25 10.62 -2.39
N THR A 92 -3.40 11.22 -1.21
CA THR A 92 -2.30 11.83 -0.45
C THR A 92 -2.47 11.53 1.02
N THR A 93 -1.42 11.05 1.66
CA THR A 93 -1.36 10.81 3.10
C THR A 93 -0.23 11.64 3.70
N LYS A 94 -0.58 12.65 4.50
CA LYS A 94 0.37 13.52 5.18
C LYS A 94 0.83 12.89 6.49
N TYR A 95 2.12 13.01 6.79
CA TYR A 95 2.66 12.72 8.10
C TYR A 95 2.71 14.05 8.88
N ASN A 96 1.92 14.15 9.95
CA ASN A 96 1.93 15.27 10.89
C ASN A 96 2.76 14.91 12.13
#